data_AF-X1GYN9-F1
#
_entry.id   AF-X1GYN9-F1
#
_cell.length_a   1.000
_cell.length_b   1.000
_cell.length_c   1.000
_cell.angle_alpha   90.00
_cell.angle_beta   90.00
_cell.angle_gamma   90.00
#
_symmetry.space_group_name_H-M   'P 1'
#
loop_
_entity.id
_entity.type
_entity.pdbx_description
1 polymer ?
#
loop_
_entity_poly.entity_id
_entity_poly.type
_entity_poly.pdbx_seq_one_letter_code
_entity_poly.pdbx_strand_id
1 'polypeptide(L)'
;MKSLDTMTSDERSLLLYFETRAVDYGGLIDLKQRRGQAGIMNKEDFDIAKKWNEEGFVKFGRIKFHSIIGKSTHWCELSDEAWGIAHAERKARCTRIMSKQTIDKTCDR
;
A
#
# COMPACT_ATOMS: atom_id res chain seq x y z
N MET A 1 -1.39 15.12 -12.57
CA MET A 1 -2.43 14.29 -11.92
C MET A 1 -2.06 12.84 -12.16
N LYS A 2 -1.95 12.02 -11.11
CA LYS A 2 -1.57 10.62 -11.26
C LYS A 2 -2.79 9.82 -11.75
N SER A 3 -2.55 8.78 -12.53
CA SER A 3 -3.59 7.80 -12.90
C SER A 3 -3.00 6.39 -12.88
N LEU A 4 -3.87 5.37 -12.82
CA LEU A 4 -3.42 3.98 -12.84
C LEU A 4 -2.48 3.68 -14.00
N ASP A 5 -2.82 4.16 -15.20
CA ASP A 5 -2.06 3.88 -16.43
C ASP A 5 -0.65 4.46 -16.40
N THR A 6 -0.45 5.55 -15.66
CA THR A 6 0.85 6.20 -15.50
C THR A 6 1.72 5.61 -14.39
N MET A 7 1.14 4.81 -13.47
CA MET A 7 1.87 4.24 -12.34
C MET A 7 2.56 2.93 -12.70
N THR A 8 3.79 2.76 -12.22
CA THR A 8 4.54 1.50 -12.34
C THR A 8 3.91 0.39 -11.49
N SER A 9 4.33 -0.86 -11.72
CA SER A 9 3.86 -2.00 -10.90
C SER A 9 4.21 -1.84 -9.42
N ASP A 10 5.39 -1.29 -9.12
CA ASP A 10 5.88 -1.06 -7.75
C ASP A 10 5.06 0.05 -7.08
N GLU A 11 4.83 1.16 -7.79
CA GLU A 11 3.95 2.24 -7.33
C GLU A 11 2.53 1.73 -7.03
N ARG A 12 1.94 0.92 -7.92
CA ARG A 12 0.60 0.35 -7.66
C ARG A 12 0.58 -0.58 -6.45
N SER A 13 1.65 -1.35 -6.25
CA SER A 13 1.75 -2.29 -5.13
C SER A 13 1.96 -1.56 -3.81
N LEU A 14 2.81 -0.53 -3.80
CA LEU A 14 3.01 0.35 -2.65
C LEU A 14 1.74 1.12 -2.30
N LEU A 15 0.99 1.62 -3.29
CA LEU A 15 -0.28 2.33 -3.05
C LEU A 15 -1.30 1.42 -2.35
N LEU A 16 -1.45 0.17 -2.82
CA LEU A 16 -2.34 -0.78 -2.16
C LEU A 16 -1.86 -1.19 -0.76
N TYR A 17 -0.55 -1.28 -0.57
CA TYR A 17 0.02 -1.50 0.75
C TYR A 17 -0.32 -0.34 1.69
N PHE A 18 -0.06 0.90 1.28
CA PHE A 18 -0.40 2.10 2.06
C PHE A 18 -1.88 2.21 2.37
N GLU A 19 -2.75 1.90 1.39
CA GLU A 19 -4.19 1.86 1.63
C GLU A 19 -4.52 0.84 2.73
N THR A 20 -3.95 -0.37 2.67
CA THR A 20 -4.20 -1.41 3.67
C THR A 20 -3.71 -0.97 5.05
N ARG A 21 -2.55 -0.30 5.12
CA ARG A 21 -2.04 0.27 6.37
C ARG A 21 -2.95 1.38 6.90
N ALA A 22 -3.48 2.24 6.05
CA ALA A 22 -4.40 3.30 6.43
C ALA A 22 -5.72 2.74 6.99
N VAL A 23 -6.33 1.75 6.31
CA VAL A 23 -7.62 1.15 6.72
C VAL A 23 -7.48 0.32 8.00
N ASP A 24 -6.57 -0.65 8.01
CA ASP A 24 -6.56 -1.70 9.02
C ASP A 24 -5.61 -1.40 10.20
N TYR A 25 -4.68 -0.47 10.00
CA TYR A 25 -3.59 -0.21 10.96
C TYR A 25 -3.41 1.28 11.31
N GLY A 26 -4.39 2.13 10.97
CA GLY A 26 -4.36 3.56 11.29
C GLY A 26 -3.17 4.29 10.65
N GLY A 27 -2.69 3.82 9.49
CA GLY A 27 -1.58 4.42 8.76
C GLY A 27 -0.19 4.01 9.23
N LEU A 28 -0.07 3.21 10.30
CA LEU A 28 1.25 2.77 10.80
C LEU A 28 1.89 1.80 9.82
N ILE A 29 3.13 2.04 9.40
CA ILE A 29 3.84 1.18 8.44
C ILE A 29 4.53 0.01 9.16
N ASP A 30 4.36 -1.21 8.65
CA ASP A 30 5.12 -2.37 9.12
C ASP A 30 6.43 -2.50 8.32
N LEU A 31 7.55 -2.44 9.04
CA LEU A 31 8.89 -2.66 8.46
C LEU A 31 9.44 -4.04 8.79
N LYS A 32 8.66 -4.92 9.43
CA LYS A 32 9.15 -6.24 9.80
C LYS A 32 9.66 -6.99 8.57
N GLN A 33 10.88 -7.48 8.70
CA GLN A 33 11.34 -8.62 7.94
C GLN A 33 10.56 -9.85 8.45
N ARG A 34 9.83 -10.53 7.56
CA ARG A 34 9.48 -11.93 7.84
C ARG A 34 10.78 -12.75 7.75
N ARG A 35 10.97 -13.76 8.61
CA ARG A 35 12.18 -14.60 8.60
C ARG A 35 12.53 -15.02 7.16
N GLY A 36 13.66 -14.52 6.64
CA GLY A 36 14.15 -14.79 5.28
C GLY A 36 13.67 -13.85 4.16
N GLN A 37 12.92 -12.79 4.45
CA GLN A 37 12.49 -11.77 3.48
C GLN A 37 12.96 -10.38 3.89
N ALA A 38 13.45 -9.59 2.91
CA ALA A 38 13.66 -8.15 3.06
C ALA A 38 12.37 -7.49 3.58
N GLY A 39 12.48 -6.34 4.27
CA GLY A 39 11.33 -5.65 4.87
C GLY A 39 10.24 -5.37 3.82
N ILE A 40 8.99 -5.22 4.28
CA ILE A 40 7.84 -5.01 3.37
C ILE A 40 8.04 -3.78 2.47
N MET A 41 8.79 -2.77 2.94
CA MET A 41 9.30 -1.68 2.12
C MET A 41 10.81 -1.85 1.87
N ASN A 42 11.20 -1.90 0.61
CA ASN A 42 12.60 -1.78 0.18
C ASN A 42 12.99 -0.30 0.00
N LYS A 43 14.22 -0.03 -0.44
CA LYS A 43 14.72 1.34 -0.62
C LYS A 43 13.89 2.10 -1.65
N GLU A 44 13.54 1.44 -2.74
CA GLU A 44 12.77 1.98 -3.85
C GLU A 44 11.37 2.41 -3.38
N ASP A 45 10.73 1.63 -2.51
CA ASP A 45 9.44 1.97 -1.90
C ASP A 45 9.54 3.24 -1.05
N PHE A 46 10.64 3.42 -0.29
CA PHE A 46 10.87 4.65 0.47
C PHE A 46 11.09 5.86 -0.44
N ASP A 47 11.81 5.69 -1.55
CA ASP A 47 12.05 6.77 -2.52
C ASP A 47 10.73 7.20 -3.19
N ILE A 48 9.86 6.25 -3.55
CA ILE A 48 8.52 6.52 -4.06
C ILE A 48 7.68 7.24 -3.01
N ALA A 49 7.65 6.75 -1.77
CA ALA A 49 6.86 7.34 -0.69
C ALA A 49 7.29 8.79 -0.38
N LYS A 50 8.60 9.05 -0.40
CA LYS A 50 9.16 10.39 -0.22
C LYS A 50 8.71 11.32 -1.35
N LYS A 51 8.80 10.87 -2.60
CA LYS A 51 8.34 11.64 -3.76
C LYS A 51 6.83 11.96 -3.67
N TRP A 52 6.01 10.97 -3.33
CA TRP A 52 4.57 11.20 -3.17
C TRP A 52 4.24 12.17 -2.04
N ASN A 53 5.06 12.20 -0.98
CA ASN A 53 4.94 13.18 0.09
C ASN A 53 5.31 14.59 -0.34
N GLU A 54 6.36 14.75 -1.13
CA GLU A 54 6.72 16.04 -1.73
C GLU A 54 5.64 16.52 -2.73
N GLU A 55 5.00 15.59 -3.44
CA GLU A 55 3.90 15.86 -4.39
C GLU A 55 2.53 16.09 -3.69
N GLY A 56 2.42 15.86 -2.39
CA GLY A 56 1.15 15.95 -1.65
C GLY A 56 0.15 14.82 -1.95
N PHE A 57 0.58 13.79 -2.69
CA PHE A 57 -0.25 12.65 -3.06
C PHE A 57 -0.52 11.73 -1.86
N VAL A 58 0.48 11.52 -1.00
CA VAL A 58 0.38 10.78 0.26
C VAL A 58 1.21 11.54 1.29
N LYS A 59 0.74 11.73 2.51
CA LYS A 59 1.63 12.16 3.60
C LYS A 59 2.38 10.95 4.14
N PHE A 60 3.68 11.09 4.31
CA PHE A 60 4.55 10.01 4.78
C PHE A 60 5.61 10.57 5.72
N GLY A 61 5.85 9.89 6.84
CA GLY A 61 6.80 10.39 7.82
C GLY A 61 7.28 9.36 8.82
N ARG A 62 8.27 9.77 9.61
CA ARG A 62 8.78 9.00 10.75
C ARG A 62 7.95 9.28 12.00
N ILE A 63 7.77 8.25 12.81
CA ILE A 63 7.17 8.37 14.14
C ILE A 63 8.24 8.88 15.10
N LYS A 64 7.88 9.83 15.97
CA LYS A 64 8.78 10.32 17.03
C LYS A 64 9.14 9.15 17.95
N PHE A 65 10.40 9.08 18.41
CA PHE A 65 10.92 7.95 19.17
C PHE A 65 10.03 7.54 20.37
N HIS A 66 9.57 8.52 21.15
CA HIS A 66 8.69 8.29 22.32
C HIS A 66 7.25 7.87 21.98
N SER A 67 6.86 7.93 20.70
CA SER A 67 5.53 7.57 20.19
C SER A 67 5.54 6.28 19.37
N ILE A 68 6.68 5.60 19.27
CA ILE A 68 6.79 4.33 18.57
C ILE A 68 5.95 3.29 19.30
N ILE A 69 4.93 2.76 18.61
CA ILE A 69 4.10 1.65 19.10
C ILE A 69 4.55 0.39 18.35
N GLY A 70 5.03 -0.60 19.10
CA GLY A 70 5.53 -1.85 18.53
C GLY A 70 6.80 -1.66 17.70
N LYS A 71 6.76 -2.06 16.42
CA LYS A 71 7.92 -2.00 15.51
C LYS A 71 7.73 -1.04 14.33
N SER A 72 6.61 -0.31 14.31
CA SER A 72 6.34 0.68 13.28
C SER A 72 7.13 1.95 13.58
N THR A 73 7.98 2.36 12.64
CA THR A 73 8.79 3.58 12.77
C THR A 73 8.34 4.68 11.80
N HIS A 74 7.40 4.36 10.90
CA HIS A 74 6.86 5.27 9.90
C HIS A 74 5.33 5.21 9.88
N TRP A 75 4.72 6.24 9.32
CA TRP A 75 3.28 6.36 9.12
C TRP A 75 2.99 6.90 7.73
N CYS A 76 1.78 6.64 7.22
CA CYS A 76 1.25 7.24 6.01
C CYS A 76 -0.22 7.71 6.17
N GLU A 77 -0.61 8.71 5.38
CA GLU A 77 -2.00 9.12 5.18
C GLU A 77 -2.23 9.39 3.70
N LEU A 78 -3.26 8.80 3.10
CA LEU A 78 -3.60 8.99 1.69
C LEU A 78 -4.38 10.30 1.52
N SER A 79 -4.09 11.03 0.43
CA SER A 79 -4.99 12.08 -0.06
C SER A 79 -6.26 11.48 -0.68
N ASP A 80 -7.27 12.30 -0.93
CA ASP A 80 -8.49 11.87 -1.63
C ASP A 80 -8.19 11.33 -3.05
N GLU A 81 -7.22 11.94 -3.75
CA GLU A 81 -6.74 11.45 -5.06
C GLU A 81 -6.14 10.05 -4.91
N ALA A 82 -5.28 9.84 -3.92
CA ALA A 82 -4.67 8.54 -3.66
C ALA A 82 -5.71 7.48 -3.27
N TRP A 83 -6.73 7.83 -2.48
CA TRP A 83 -7.85 6.94 -2.17
C TRP A 83 -8.61 6.49 -3.41
N GLY A 84 -8.95 7.43 -4.29
CA GLY A 84 -9.65 7.12 -5.54
C GLY A 84 -8.87 6.14 -6.42
N ILE A 85 -7.56 6.39 -6.58
CA ILE A 85 -6.68 5.54 -7.39
C ILE A 85 -6.49 4.17 -6.72
N ALA A 86 -6.28 4.12 -5.39
CA ALA A 86 -6.11 2.87 -4.66
C ALA A 86 -7.32 1.96 -4.78
N HIS A 87 -8.53 2.52 -4.66
CA HIS A 87 -9.77 1.78 -4.81
C HIS A 87 -9.92 1.21 -6.23
N ALA A 88 -9.61 2.02 -7.25
CA ALA A 88 -9.64 1.59 -8.64
C ALA A 88 -8.65 0.44 -8.92
N GLU A 89 -7.40 0.52 -8.42
CA GLU A 89 -6.43 -0.58 -8.55
C GLU A 89 -6.86 -1.83 -7.79
N ARG A 90 -7.47 -1.70 -6.59
CA ARG A 90 -7.96 -2.85 -5.83
C ARG A 90 -9.02 -3.62 -6.62
N LYS A 91 -9.99 -2.90 -7.22
CA LYS A 91 -11.01 -3.50 -8.09
C LYS A 91 -10.40 -4.17 -9.32
N ALA A 92 -9.47 -3.49 -9.98
CA ALA A 92 -8.77 -4.03 -11.16
C ALA A 92 -7.96 -5.29 -10.80
N ARG A 93 -7.21 -5.26 -9.70
CA ARG A 93 -6.42 -6.39 -9.20
C ARG A 93 -7.29 -7.57 -8.82
N CYS A 94 -8.39 -7.34 -8.12
CA CYS A 94 -9.37 -8.36 -7.78
C CYS A 94 -9.90 -9.06 -9.04
N THR A 95 -10.28 -8.27 -10.06
CA THR A 95 -10.76 -8.79 -11.35
C THR A 95 -9.71 -9.68 -12.03
N ARG A 96 -8.45 -9.24 -12.10
CA ARG A 96 -7.33 -10.01 -12.69
C ARG A 96 -7.03 -11.31 -11.95
N ILE A 97 -7.23 -11.34 -10.63
CA ILE A 97 -7.03 -12.55 -9.82
C ILE A 97 -8.20 -13.51 -10.03
N MET A 98 -9.44 -13.00 -9.93
CA MET A 98 -10.64 -13.81 -10.11
C MET A 98 -10.74 -14.44 -11.49
N SER A 99 -10.29 -13.75 -12.54
CA SER A 99 -10.27 -14.30 -13.91
C SER A 99 -9.30 -15.46 -14.11
N LYS A 100 -8.35 -15.65 -13.17
CA LYS A 100 -7.37 -16.76 -13.19
C LYS A 100 -7.71 -17.87 -12.22
N GLN A 101 -8.81 -17.75 -11.46
CA GLN A 101 -9.20 -18.78 -10.52
C GLN A 101 -9.74 -19.99 -11.27
N THR A 102 -9.24 -21.17 -10.91
CA THR A 102 -9.70 -22.47 -11.43
C THR A 102 -10.56 -23.23 -10.42
N ILE A 103 -10.95 -22.57 -9.32
CA ILE A 103 -11.78 -23.19 -8.28
C ILE A 103 -13.21 -23.35 -8.78
N ASP A 104 -13.81 -24.49 -8.47
CA ASP A 104 -15.25 -24.68 -8.63
C ASP A 104 -15.99 -23.83 -7.59
N LYS A 105 -16.99 -23.08 -8.05
CA LYS A 105 -17.77 -22.14 -7.23
C LYS A 105 -19.21 -22.62 -7.04
N THR A 106 -19.58 -23.79 -7.57
CA THR A 106 -20.88 -24.37 -7.28
C THR A 106 -20.90 -24.90 -5.85
N CYS A 107 -21.94 -24.54 -5.12
CA CYS A 107 -22.25 -25.09 -3.81
C CYS A 107 -23.51 -25.92 -4.00
N ASP A 108 -23.41 -27.24 -3.87
CA ASP A 108 -24.58 -28.12 -3.79
C ASP A 108 -25.23 -27.86 -2.42
N ARG A 109 -26.30 -27.06 -2.44
CA ARG A 109 -27.17 -26.87 -1.28
C ARG A 109 -28.26 -27.94 -1.26
#